data_AF-A0A7X4Y886-F1
#
_entry.id   AF-A0A7X4Y886-F1
#
_cell.length_a   1.000
_cell.length_b   1.000
_cell.length_c   1.000
_cell.angle_alpha   90.00
_cell.angle_beta   90.00
_cell.angle_gamma   90.00
#
_symmetry.space_group_name_H-M   'P 1'
#
loop_
_entity.id
_entity.type
_entity.pdbx_description
1 polymer ?
#
loop_
_entity_poly.entity_id
_entity_poly.type
_entity_poly.pdbx_seq_one_letter_code
_entity_poly.pdbx_strand_id
1 'polypeptide(L)'
;MRDIDVRHAIWEQLRAEHADDDDTRLLDEFGLEHGDVRVDVVVINGEIHGYELKSERDTLTRLPRQVTAYSAALDRATLVVAEGHLAKASALVPEWWGLSIAHSVEGRAVRVEAHRLAARNPEQQMISVARLLWRPEALALLEQAGAARGVRSKPRAFLYERLTECLAPDQLRDQVRAALKARSGWRSAAPRT
;
A
#
# COMPACT_ATOMS: atom_id res chain seq x y z
N MET A 1 20.98 11.95 -4.33
CA MET A 1 19.70 11.49 -4.94
C MET A 1 18.50 12.20 -4.31
N ARG A 2 17.49 12.65 -5.08
CA ARG A 2 16.25 13.25 -4.51
C ARG A 2 15.11 12.24 -4.49
N ASP A 3 14.13 12.47 -3.62
CA ASP A 3 12.92 11.63 -3.50
C ASP A 3 12.20 11.42 -4.85
N ILE A 4 12.00 12.49 -5.61
CA ILE A 4 11.35 12.42 -6.93
C ILE A 4 12.08 11.49 -7.91
N ASP A 5 13.41 11.42 -7.81
CA ASP A 5 14.22 10.57 -8.69
C ASP A 5 14.04 9.08 -8.32
N VAL A 6 13.95 8.76 -7.02
CA VAL A 6 13.64 7.40 -6.53
C VAL A 6 12.22 6.98 -6.91
N ARG A 7 11.25 7.88 -6.72
CA ARG A 7 9.86 7.64 -7.08
C ARG A 7 9.71 7.34 -8.56
N HIS A 8 10.36 8.12 -9.42
CA HIS A 8 10.34 7.90 -10.87
C HIS A 8 10.91 6.51 -11.24
N ALA A 9 12.05 6.14 -10.68
CA ALA A 9 12.68 4.85 -10.95
C ALA A 9 11.79 3.67 -10.52
N ILE A 10 11.15 3.75 -9.35
CA ILE A 10 10.20 2.74 -8.89
C ILE A 10 8.97 2.67 -9.81
N TRP A 11 8.43 3.81 -10.23
CA TRP A 11 7.29 3.84 -11.14
C TRP A 11 7.60 3.19 -12.49
N GLU A 12 8.76 3.48 -13.08
CA GLU A 12 9.19 2.86 -14.33
C GLU A 12 9.37 1.35 -14.19
N GLN A 13 10.03 0.92 -13.11
CA GLN A 13 10.25 -0.49 -12.83
C GLN A 13 8.92 -1.24 -12.66
N LEU A 14 8.00 -0.75 -11.82
CA LEU A 14 6.72 -1.41 -11.57
C LEU A 14 5.79 -1.41 -12.78
N ARG A 15 5.82 -0.34 -13.60
CA ARG A 15 5.08 -0.31 -14.87
C ARG A 15 5.60 -1.35 -15.85
N ALA A 16 6.93 -1.53 -15.93
CA ALA A 16 7.52 -2.54 -16.79
C ALA A 16 7.21 -3.96 -16.28
N GLU A 17 7.28 -4.18 -14.96
CA GLU A 17 6.99 -5.47 -14.32
C GLU A 17 5.54 -5.92 -14.52
N HIS A 18 4.60 -4.97 -14.56
CA HIS A 18 3.17 -5.24 -14.70
C HIS A 18 2.58 -4.80 -16.04
N ALA A 19 3.42 -4.64 -17.08
CA ALA A 19 2.99 -4.11 -18.38
C ALA A 19 1.92 -4.98 -19.07
N ASP A 20 1.93 -6.29 -18.81
CA ASP A 20 1.03 -7.27 -19.42
C ASP A 20 -0.22 -7.58 -18.57
N ASP A 21 -0.43 -6.87 -17.46
CA ASP A 21 -1.59 -7.06 -16.57
C ASP A 21 -2.48 -5.81 -16.53
N ASP A 22 -3.50 -5.79 -17.40
CA ASP A 22 -4.48 -4.71 -17.51
C ASP A 22 -5.33 -4.50 -16.22
N ASP A 23 -5.34 -5.48 -15.32
CA ASP A 23 -6.05 -5.42 -14.03
C ASP A 23 -5.19 -4.80 -12.92
N THR A 24 -3.90 -4.53 -13.18
CA THR A 24 -3.01 -3.84 -12.25
C THR A 24 -3.33 -2.34 -12.17
N ARG A 25 -3.45 -1.84 -10.94
CA ARG A 25 -3.48 -0.40 -10.62
C ARG A 25 -2.22 0.00 -9.88
N LEU A 26 -1.52 0.99 -10.42
CA LEU A 26 -0.39 1.65 -9.76
C LEU A 26 -0.83 3.04 -9.31
N LEU A 27 -0.68 3.35 -8.02
CA LEU A 27 -1.15 4.60 -7.42
C LEU A 27 -0.08 5.21 -6.53
N ASP A 28 0.01 6.53 -6.51
CA ASP A 28 0.77 7.28 -5.51
C ASP A 28 -0.10 7.64 -4.30
N GLU A 29 0.55 7.89 -3.16
CA GLU A 29 -0.06 8.53 -1.99
C GLU A 29 -1.31 7.80 -1.47
N PHE A 30 -1.27 6.47 -1.46
CA PHE A 30 -2.41 5.66 -1.06
C PHE A 30 -2.61 5.67 0.45
N GLY A 31 -3.76 6.18 0.91
CA GLY A 31 -4.04 6.37 2.33
C GLY A 31 -4.39 5.08 3.06
N LEU A 32 -3.65 4.79 4.12
CA LEU A 32 -3.99 3.82 5.17
C LEU A 32 -4.61 4.56 6.36
N GLU A 33 -5.40 3.85 7.16
CA GLU A 33 -6.01 4.41 8.38
C GLU A 33 -6.70 5.75 8.13
N HIS A 34 -7.53 5.79 7.08
CA HIS A 34 -8.25 7.00 6.66
C HIS A 34 -7.37 8.19 6.27
N GLY A 35 -6.09 7.95 5.95
CA GLY A 35 -5.14 8.94 5.43
C GLY A 35 -4.08 9.39 6.43
N ASP A 36 -4.09 8.85 7.65
CA ASP A 36 -3.10 9.16 8.70
C ASP A 36 -1.70 8.66 8.33
N VAL A 37 -1.62 7.53 7.61
CA VAL A 37 -0.40 7.03 7.00
C VAL A 37 -0.63 6.92 5.51
N ARG A 38 0.39 7.25 4.72
CA ARG A 38 0.33 7.16 3.26
C ARG A 38 1.38 6.19 2.77
N VAL A 39 0.97 5.37 1.82
CA VAL A 39 1.85 4.55 1.01
C VAL A 39 2.36 5.38 -0.14
N ASP A 40 3.67 5.47 -0.29
CA ASP A 40 4.27 6.30 -1.34
C ASP A 40 3.83 5.81 -2.71
N VAL A 41 4.00 4.52 -2.98
CA VAL A 41 3.55 3.87 -4.22
C VAL A 41 2.88 2.55 -3.86
N VAL A 42 1.71 2.26 -4.44
CA VAL A 42 1.00 0.99 -4.23
C VAL A 42 0.67 0.32 -5.56
N VAL A 43 0.88 -0.99 -5.62
CA VAL A 43 0.39 -1.87 -6.68
C VAL A 43 -0.83 -2.61 -6.14
N ILE A 44 -1.93 -2.60 -6.90
CA ILE A 44 -3.16 -3.31 -6.58
C ILE A 44 -3.53 -4.21 -7.77
N ASN A 45 -3.45 -5.53 -7.58
CA ASN A 45 -3.84 -6.54 -8.56
C ASN A 45 -4.44 -7.77 -7.85
N GLY A 46 -3.85 -8.95 -8.00
CA GLY A 46 -4.12 -10.13 -7.16
C GLY A 46 -3.74 -9.94 -5.69
N GLU A 47 -2.92 -8.94 -5.36
CA GLU A 47 -2.55 -8.53 -4.01
C GLU A 47 -2.39 -7.01 -3.91
N ILE A 48 -2.29 -6.49 -2.68
CA ILE A 48 -1.95 -5.09 -2.41
C ILE A 48 -0.51 -5.02 -1.90
N HIS A 49 0.39 -4.49 -2.72
CA HIS A 49 1.80 -4.32 -2.39
C HIS A 49 2.14 -2.83 -2.27
N GLY A 50 2.49 -2.40 -1.05
CA GLY A 50 2.93 -1.03 -0.78
C GLY A 50 4.45 -0.88 -0.81
N TYR A 51 4.90 0.25 -1.33
CA TYR A 51 6.29 0.67 -1.37
C TYR A 51 6.42 1.97 -0.57
N GLU A 52 7.36 1.97 0.37
CA GLU A 52 7.77 3.15 1.13
C GLU A 52 9.16 3.60 0.63
N LEU A 53 9.34 4.87 0.34
CA LEU A 53 10.57 5.43 -0.23
C LEU A 53 11.31 6.29 0.80
N LYS A 54 12.63 6.09 0.91
CA LYS A 54 13.52 6.91 1.76
C LYS A 54 14.77 7.30 0.97
N SER A 55 14.83 8.54 0.54
CA SER A 55 16.01 9.14 -0.10
C SER A 55 17.15 9.35 0.90
N GLU A 56 18.32 9.75 0.39
CA GLU A 56 19.51 10.01 1.22
C GLU A 56 19.26 11.04 2.33
N ARG A 57 18.36 12.01 2.10
CA ARG A 57 18.08 13.12 3.01
C ARG A 57 16.98 12.79 4.03
N ASP A 58 16.27 11.68 3.85
CA ASP A 58 15.17 11.31 4.73
C ASP A 58 15.66 10.83 6.09
N THR A 59 14.82 11.02 7.10
CA THR A 59 14.99 10.38 8.41
C THR A 59 14.08 9.17 8.52
N LEU A 60 14.50 8.19 9.32
CA LEU A 60 13.73 6.97 9.57
C LEU A 60 12.77 7.13 10.78
N THR A 61 12.64 8.33 11.35
CA THR A 61 11.87 8.56 12.58
C THR A 61 10.39 8.18 12.44
N ARG A 62 9.81 8.34 11.24
CA ARG A 62 8.41 7.97 10.97
C ARG A 62 8.23 6.50 10.58
N LEU A 63 9.31 5.81 10.23
CA LEU A 63 9.26 4.46 9.67
C LEU A 63 8.55 3.45 10.60
N PRO A 64 8.78 3.41 11.93
CA PRO A 64 8.08 2.46 12.78
C PRO A 64 6.55 2.55 12.71
N ARG A 65 6.01 3.78 12.66
CA ARG A 65 4.56 4.01 12.52
C ARG A 65 4.05 3.54 11.16
N GLN A 66 4.83 3.77 10.11
CA GLN A 66 4.51 3.33 8.75
C GLN A 66 4.51 1.81 8.68
N VAL A 67 5.53 1.16 9.24
CA VAL A 67 5.62 -0.31 9.36
C VAL A 67 4.37 -0.87 10.02
N THR A 68 3.95 -0.37 11.18
CA THR A 68 2.73 -0.83 11.87
C THR A 68 1.48 -0.70 10.98
N ALA A 69 1.30 0.43 10.29
CA ALA A 69 0.12 0.66 9.46
C ALA A 69 0.07 -0.26 8.23
N TYR A 70 1.23 -0.42 7.56
CA TYR A 70 1.37 -1.28 6.40
C TYR A 70 1.17 -2.75 6.79
N SER A 71 1.81 -3.21 7.87
CA SER A 71 1.63 -4.56 8.43
C SER A 71 0.17 -4.87 8.76
N ALA A 72 -0.61 -3.88 9.21
CA ALA A 72 -2.01 -4.12 9.53
C ALA A 72 -2.90 -4.32 8.28
N ALA A 73 -2.55 -3.75 7.13
CA ALA A 73 -3.47 -3.60 6.00
C ALA A 73 -3.04 -4.24 4.67
N LEU A 74 -1.74 -4.33 4.38
CA LEU A 74 -1.23 -4.69 3.06
C LEU A 74 -0.90 -6.17 2.96
N ASP A 75 -0.97 -6.75 1.77
CA ASP A 75 -0.57 -8.15 1.54
C ASP A 75 0.96 -8.27 1.52
N ARG A 76 1.63 -7.22 1.01
CA ARG A 76 3.09 -7.09 0.95
C ARG A 76 3.52 -5.65 1.16
N ALA A 77 4.77 -5.49 1.59
CA ALA A 77 5.39 -4.20 1.79
C ALA A 77 6.88 -4.28 1.41
N THR A 78 7.38 -3.27 0.72
CA THR A 78 8.80 -3.08 0.40
C THR A 78 9.24 -1.70 0.84
N LEU A 79 10.37 -1.63 1.54
CA LEU A 79 11.04 -0.37 1.83
C LEU A 79 12.19 -0.16 0.85
N VAL A 80 12.14 0.96 0.12
CA VAL A 80 13.18 1.39 -0.82
C VAL A 80 14.01 2.47 -0.16
N VAL A 81 15.29 2.22 0.04
CA VAL A 81 16.19 3.10 0.80
C VAL A 81 17.42 3.45 0.00
N ALA A 82 17.93 4.67 0.17
CA ALA A 82 19.30 4.98 -0.23
C ALA A 82 20.29 4.08 0.54
N GLU A 83 21.42 3.73 -0.08
CA GLU A 83 22.41 2.79 0.45
C GLU A 83 22.83 3.08 1.90
N GLY A 84 23.05 4.36 2.24
CA GLY A 84 23.45 4.78 3.59
C GLY A 84 22.41 4.52 4.70
N HIS A 85 21.14 4.29 4.34
CA HIS A 85 20.07 3.97 5.30
C HIS A 85 19.87 2.47 5.53
N LEU A 86 20.44 1.61 4.68
CA LEU A 86 20.14 0.17 4.65
C LEU A 86 20.25 -0.50 6.02
N ALA A 87 21.40 -0.34 6.70
CA ALA A 87 21.66 -1.02 7.97
C ALA A 87 20.69 -0.59 9.10
N LYS A 88 20.28 0.68 9.12
CA LYS A 88 19.30 1.17 10.11
C LYS A 88 17.89 0.75 9.74
N ALA A 89 17.54 0.85 8.46
CA ALA A 89 16.25 0.47 7.93
C ALA A 89 15.96 -1.03 8.15
N SER A 90 16.93 -1.91 7.89
CA SER A 90 16.78 -3.36 8.04
C SER A 90 16.46 -3.78 9.47
N ALA A 91 16.91 -3.02 10.48
CA ALA A 91 16.62 -3.26 11.89
C ALA A 91 15.22 -2.77 12.32
N LEU A 92 14.56 -1.93 11.50
CA LEU A 92 13.26 -1.32 11.81
C LEU A 92 12.09 -1.99 11.11
N VAL A 93 12.35 -2.82 10.10
CA VAL A 93 11.31 -3.54 9.35
C VAL A 93 11.31 -5.04 9.70
N PRO A 94 10.14 -5.69 9.76
CA PRO A 94 10.04 -7.14 9.92
C PRO A 94 10.78 -7.91 8.82
N GLU A 95 11.09 -9.18 9.06
CA GLU A 95 11.81 -10.04 8.11
C GLU A 95 11.03 -10.22 6.79
N TRP A 96 9.70 -10.27 6.85
CA TRP A 96 8.85 -10.46 5.68
C TRP A 96 8.80 -9.24 4.75
N TRP A 97 9.24 -8.06 5.19
CA TRP A 97 9.28 -6.87 4.33
C TRP A 97 10.37 -7.00 3.26
N GLY A 98 10.05 -6.58 2.05
CA GLY A 98 11.06 -6.35 1.02
C GLY A 98 11.98 -5.19 1.41
N LEU A 99 13.23 -5.28 1.00
CA LEU A 99 14.20 -4.19 1.06
C LEU A 99 14.80 -4.01 -0.32
N SER A 100 14.75 -2.79 -0.83
CA SER A 100 15.42 -2.43 -2.08
C SER A 100 16.34 -1.24 -1.85
N ILE A 101 17.47 -1.23 -2.56
CA ILE A 101 18.48 -0.19 -2.46
C ILE A 101 18.37 0.70 -3.69
N ALA A 102 18.12 1.98 -3.49
CA ALA A 102 18.19 3.01 -4.52
C ALA A 102 19.59 3.63 -4.53
N HIS A 103 20.22 3.65 -5.70
CA HIS A 103 21.54 4.26 -5.87
C HIS A 103 21.62 5.06 -7.19
N SER A 104 22.46 6.08 -7.20
CA SER A 104 22.68 6.91 -8.38
C SER A 104 23.66 6.24 -9.34
N VAL A 105 23.29 6.13 -10.62
CA VAL A 105 24.13 5.63 -11.71
C VAL A 105 24.55 6.82 -12.57
N GLU A 106 25.86 6.92 -12.84
CA GLU A 106 26.46 7.98 -13.67
C GLU A 106 26.06 9.41 -13.23
N GLY A 107 25.75 9.59 -11.94
CA GLY A 107 25.41 10.87 -11.34
C GLY A 107 24.07 11.48 -11.78
N ARG A 108 23.23 10.75 -12.53
CA ARG A 108 21.94 11.27 -13.02
C ARG A 108 20.77 10.29 -12.91
N ALA A 109 20.96 9.03 -13.27
CA ALA A 109 19.88 8.03 -13.22
C ALA A 109 19.83 7.40 -11.82
N VAL A 110 18.63 6.95 -11.41
CA VAL A 110 18.48 6.13 -10.19
C VAL A 110 18.17 4.71 -10.62
N ARG A 111 18.91 3.74 -10.06
CA ARG A 111 18.55 2.33 -10.14
C ARG A 111 18.10 1.85 -8.78
N VAL A 112 17.12 0.95 -8.79
CA VAL A 112 16.63 0.27 -7.61
C VAL A 112 16.90 -1.22 -7.77
N GLU A 113 17.56 -1.80 -6.77
CA GLU A 113 17.89 -3.23 -6.77
C GLU A 113 17.35 -3.89 -5.51
N ALA A 114 16.81 -5.10 -5.66
CA ALA A 114 16.30 -5.86 -4.52
C ALA A 114 17.47 -6.36 -3.66
N HIS A 115 17.47 -5.96 -2.39
CA HIS A 115 18.37 -6.51 -1.37
C HIS A 115 17.74 -7.70 -0.64
N ARG A 116 16.42 -7.62 -0.39
CA ARG A 116 15.61 -8.69 0.19
C ARG A 116 14.24 -8.68 -0.48
N LEU A 117 13.78 -9.83 -0.96
CA LEU A 117 12.45 -9.94 -1.55
C LEU A 117 11.37 -9.90 -0.45
N ALA A 118 10.25 -9.25 -0.74
CA ALA A 118 9.10 -9.27 0.15
C ALA A 118 8.47 -10.68 0.21
N ALA A 119 8.01 -11.09 1.38
CA ALA A 119 7.18 -12.27 1.61
C ALA A 119 5.72 -11.85 1.88
N ARG A 120 4.80 -12.82 1.97
CA ARG A 120 3.42 -12.53 2.36
C ARG A 120 3.38 -12.06 3.82
N ASN A 121 2.57 -11.03 4.06
CA ASN A 121 2.37 -10.46 5.39
C ASN A 121 1.59 -11.41 6.32
N PRO A 122 2.17 -11.86 7.45
CA PRO A 122 1.49 -12.69 8.44
C PRO A 122 0.68 -11.88 9.47
N GLU A 123 0.76 -10.55 9.46
CA GLU A 123 0.27 -9.65 10.52
C GLU A 123 -1.02 -8.90 10.15
N GLN A 124 -1.60 -9.17 8.97
CA GLN A 124 -2.80 -8.48 8.51
C GLN A 124 -3.97 -8.57 9.50
N GLN A 125 -4.66 -7.44 9.66
CA GLN A 125 -5.86 -7.32 10.48
C GLN A 125 -7.04 -6.99 9.58
N MET A 126 -8.08 -7.85 9.60
CA MET A 126 -9.23 -7.72 8.70
C MET A 126 -9.97 -6.40 8.89
N ILE A 127 -9.99 -5.85 10.10
CA ILE A 127 -10.54 -4.51 10.34
C ILE A 127 -9.77 -3.42 9.60
N SER A 128 -8.44 -3.55 9.50
CA SER A 128 -7.58 -2.60 8.78
C SER A 128 -7.70 -2.76 7.27
N VAL A 129 -7.87 -3.99 6.78
CA VAL A 129 -8.21 -4.27 5.37
C VAL A 129 -9.55 -3.63 5.01
N ALA A 130 -10.59 -3.80 5.84
CA ALA A 130 -11.89 -3.15 5.63
C ALA A 130 -11.81 -1.62 5.64
N ARG A 131 -10.90 -1.04 6.45
CA ARG A 131 -10.68 0.42 6.51
C ARG A 131 -10.11 1.03 5.23
N LEU A 132 -9.59 0.22 4.30
CA LEU A 132 -9.17 0.68 2.97
C LEU A 132 -10.35 1.17 2.11
N LEU A 133 -11.57 0.71 2.43
CA LEU A 133 -12.78 1.09 1.76
C LEU A 133 -13.24 2.49 2.16
N TRP A 134 -13.68 3.25 1.17
CA TRP A 134 -14.49 4.43 1.41
C TRP A 134 -15.86 4.00 1.92
N ARG A 135 -16.50 4.90 2.67
CA ARG A 135 -17.79 4.60 3.29
C ARG A 135 -18.85 4.12 2.30
N PRO A 136 -19.03 4.72 1.09
CA PRO A 136 -19.99 4.22 0.12
C PRO A 136 -19.69 2.80 -0.34
N GLU A 137 -18.41 2.46 -0.51
CA GLU A 137 -17.97 1.12 -0.93
C GLU A 137 -18.24 0.09 0.17
N ALA A 138 -17.86 0.39 1.41
CA ALA A 138 -18.14 -0.48 2.55
C ALA A 138 -19.65 -0.73 2.72
N LEU A 139 -20.47 0.30 2.53
CA LEU A 139 -21.92 0.16 2.56
C LEU A 139 -22.43 -0.71 1.39
N ALA A 140 -21.93 -0.51 0.18
CA ALA A 140 -22.33 -1.29 -0.98
C ALA A 140 -22.03 -2.79 -0.81
N LEU A 141 -20.86 -3.14 -0.27
CA LEU A 141 -20.52 -4.54 0.04
C LEU A 141 -21.47 -5.14 1.09
N LEU A 142 -21.82 -4.38 2.12
CA LEU A 142 -22.82 -4.82 3.12
C LEU A 142 -24.21 -4.99 2.52
N GLU A 143 -24.58 -4.19 1.53
CA GLU A 143 -25.86 -4.35 0.83
C GLU A 143 -25.87 -5.61 -0.04
N GLN A 144 -24.79 -5.88 -0.75
CA GLN A 144 -24.61 -7.12 -1.53
C GLN A 144 -24.63 -8.36 -0.64
N ALA A 145 -24.06 -8.28 0.56
CA ALA A 145 -24.09 -9.35 1.56
C ALA A 145 -25.42 -9.44 2.34
N GLY A 146 -26.40 -8.56 2.07
CA GLY A 146 -27.66 -8.52 2.83
C GLY A 146 -27.52 -8.07 4.30
N ALA A 147 -26.36 -7.54 4.69
CA ALA A 147 -25.97 -7.23 6.06
C ALA A 147 -26.08 -5.73 6.44
N ALA A 148 -26.55 -4.88 5.52
CA ALA A 148 -26.63 -3.42 5.72
C ALA A 148 -27.75 -2.95 6.68
N ARG A 149 -28.66 -3.84 7.12
CA ARG A 149 -29.74 -3.48 8.04
C ARG A 149 -29.17 -2.96 9.38
N GLY A 150 -29.67 -1.82 9.83
CA GLY A 150 -29.28 -1.18 11.10
C GLY A 150 -27.96 -0.40 11.07
N VAL A 151 -27.19 -0.44 9.97
CA VAL A 151 -25.89 0.23 9.88
C VAL A 151 -25.81 1.35 8.83
N ARG A 152 -26.83 1.51 7.98
CA ARG A 152 -26.85 2.51 6.88
C ARG A 152 -26.54 3.94 7.30
N SER A 153 -26.99 4.38 8.47
CA SER A 153 -26.75 5.72 9.01
C SER A 153 -25.57 5.80 9.98
N LYS A 154 -24.93 4.66 10.29
CA LYS A 154 -23.86 4.61 11.29
C LYS A 154 -22.53 5.17 10.72
N PRO A 155 -21.62 5.63 11.59
CA PRO A 155 -20.25 5.95 11.21
C PRO A 155 -19.53 4.77 10.56
N ARG A 156 -18.51 5.06 9.75
CA ARG A 156 -17.74 4.07 8.98
C ARG A 156 -17.19 2.92 9.84
N ALA A 157 -16.79 3.19 11.09
CA ALA A 157 -16.25 2.18 12.01
C ALA A 157 -17.19 0.98 12.17
N PHE A 158 -18.50 1.24 12.36
CA PHE A 158 -19.52 0.20 12.48
C PHE A 158 -19.72 -0.60 11.18
N LEU A 159 -19.50 0.02 10.01
CA LEU A 159 -19.57 -0.69 8.74
C LEU A 159 -18.41 -1.68 8.62
N TYR A 160 -17.20 -1.26 9.01
CA TYR A 160 -16.01 -2.12 8.95
C TYR A 160 -16.13 -3.31 9.92
N GLU A 161 -16.59 -3.06 11.15
CA GLU A 161 -16.87 -4.12 12.12
C GLU A 161 -17.88 -5.13 11.56
N ARG A 162 -19.01 -4.63 11.02
CA ARG A 162 -20.02 -5.50 10.42
C ARG A 162 -19.46 -6.31 9.25
N LEU A 163 -18.64 -5.73 8.38
CA LEU A 163 -18.00 -6.45 7.28
C LEU A 163 -17.11 -7.59 7.80
N THR A 164 -16.33 -7.34 8.85
CA THR A 164 -15.47 -8.37 9.46
C THR A 164 -16.25 -9.45 10.19
N GLU A 165 -17.47 -9.16 10.67
CA GLU A 165 -18.37 -10.14 11.29
C GLU A 165 -19.05 -11.04 10.25
N CYS A 166 -19.39 -10.50 9.06
CA CYS A 166 -20.22 -11.21 8.09
C CYS A 166 -19.46 -11.84 6.91
N LEU A 167 -18.21 -11.44 6.65
CA LEU A 167 -17.40 -11.98 5.57
C LEU A 167 -16.22 -12.79 6.11
N ALA A 168 -15.94 -13.94 5.49
CA ALA A 168 -14.71 -14.66 5.77
C ALA A 168 -13.48 -13.81 5.34
N PRO A 169 -12.31 -13.96 5.99
CA PRO A 169 -11.12 -13.16 5.71
C PRO A 169 -10.76 -13.07 4.22
N ASP A 170 -10.77 -14.20 3.50
CA ASP A 170 -10.41 -14.22 2.08
C ASP A 170 -11.44 -13.52 1.20
N GLN A 171 -12.73 -13.71 1.49
CA GLN A 171 -13.80 -12.99 0.81
C GLN A 171 -13.71 -11.47 1.02
N LEU A 172 -13.37 -11.04 2.25
CA LEU A 172 -13.19 -9.64 2.55
C LEU A 172 -12.01 -9.06 1.75
N ARG A 173 -10.87 -9.75 1.72
CA ARG A 173 -9.70 -9.32 0.92
C ARG A 173 -10.06 -9.17 -0.55
N ASP A 174 -10.72 -10.17 -1.13
CA ASP A 174 -11.11 -10.18 -2.54
C ASP A 174 -12.07 -9.04 -2.88
N GLN A 175 -13.11 -8.83 -2.05
CA GLN A 175 -14.07 -7.75 -2.26
C GLN A 175 -13.44 -6.37 -2.06
N VAL A 176 -12.52 -6.22 -1.10
CA VAL A 176 -11.77 -4.98 -0.92
C VAL A 176 -10.93 -4.70 -2.15
N ARG A 177 -10.12 -5.66 -2.64
CA ARG A 177 -9.32 -5.45 -3.86
C ARG A 177 -10.19 -5.11 -5.07
N ALA A 178 -11.31 -5.81 -5.25
CA ALA A 178 -12.25 -5.51 -6.33
C ALA A 178 -12.80 -4.08 -6.24
N ALA A 179 -13.22 -3.64 -5.05
CA ALA A 179 -13.70 -2.28 -4.83
C ALA A 179 -12.61 -1.22 -5.09
N LEU A 180 -11.37 -1.46 -4.65
CA LEU A 180 -10.24 -0.55 -4.93
C LEU A 180 -9.98 -0.45 -6.43
N LYS A 181 -9.92 -1.58 -7.16
CA LYS A 181 -9.67 -1.56 -8.61
C LYS A 181 -10.77 -0.86 -9.42
N ALA A 182 -12.02 -0.92 -8.94
CA ALA A 182 -13.17 -0.24 -9.54
C ALA A 182 -13.31 1.23 -9.13
N ARG A 183 -12.56 1.69 -8.12
CA ARG A 183 -12.66 3.06 -7.60
C ARG A 183 -12.24 4.07 -8.67
N SER A 184 -13.15 4.99 -8.97
CA SER A 184 -12.87 6.19 -9.77
C SER A 184 -12.53 7.38 -8.86
N GLY A 185 -11.80 8.37 -9.39
CA GLY A 185 -11.53 9.59 -8.63
C GLY A 185 -10.50 9.40 -7.52
N TRP A 186 -9.59 8.43 -7.69
CA TRP A 186 -8.27 8.52 -7.05
C TRP A 186 -7.77 9.93 -7.21
N ARG A 187 -7.28 10.57 -6.14
CA ARG A 187 -6.68 11.90 -6.26
C ARG A 187 -5.53 11.75 -7.25
N SER A 188 -5.74 12.25 -8.47
CA SER A 188 -4.84 12.05 -9.60
C SER A 188 -3.51 12.71 -9.30
N ALA A 189 -2.53 11.95 -8.83
CA ALA A 189 -1.13 12.35 -8.86
C ALA A 189 -0.57 11.90 -10.22
N ALA A 190 -1.00 12.54 -11.31
CA ALA A 190 -0.11 12.60 -12.45
C ALA A 190 1.08 13.47 -12.02
N PRO A 191 2.34 13.06 -12.24
CA PRO A 191 3.46 13.97 -12.04
C PRO A 191 3.20 15.18 -12.94
N ARG A 192 3.18 16.37 -12.35
CA ARG A 192 3.27 17.58 -13.15
C ARG A 192 4.67 17.56 -13.77
N THR A 193 4.69 17.37 -15.08
CA THR A 193 5.85 17.59 -15.96
C THR A 193 6.52 18.93 -15.69
#